data_AF-A0A821D8Z4-F1
#
_entry.id   AF-A0A821D8Z4-F1
#
_cell.length_a   1.000
_cell.length_b   1.000
_cell.length_c   1.000
_cell.angle_alpha   90.00
_cell.angle_beta   90.00
_cell.angle_gamma   90.00
#
_symmetry.space_group_name_H-M   'P 1'
#
loop_
_entity.id
_entity.type
_entity.pdbx_description
1 polymer ?
#
loop_
_entity_poly.entity_id
_entity_poly.type
_entity_poly.pdbx_seq_one_letter_code
_entity_poly.pdbx_strand_id
1 'polypeptide(L)'
;MMTYTCGVASTTKNFSRSTNSQLSLLKKNYDRYRFYIHFQLNEQLKCLEQRIETQLAIVNEIQEYFRRRADVEFDYAKNLDNLHKQIGQKHRAQKARRETWIFQSIYKLWDTIVQDTRTHVKYHTIMSDVCGKYMYDKFNEIAEDTRRMFMKCKSVGLASHEEIYKVLNELKSTMKTYHQYQSESKQAEQKLSNILQQMAKIKSAKKQKTMEKRVEKRQMKYTETKVKAFKARNDYLMTIESVNAALQKYCSDDVPDLIDCMNFGFHTSIAKCIQMYLSAQENIKRGRQITIETLNRAIADLDTVVDKQKYLEYYLTVFTIPKKIKFEPHKGDEVSTVNAQVLIRDEMQSRFIQIQNRLAALKTENDE
;
A
#
# COMPACT_ATOMS: atom_id res chain seq x y z
N MET A 1 27.94 -6.63 -7.25
CA MET A 1 28.74 -5.64 -6.50
C MET A 1 27.84 -4.44 -6.21
N MET A 2 27.16 -4.44 -5.06
CA MET A 2 26.71 -3.24 -4.34
C MET A 2 26.14 -3.72 -3.00
N THR A 3 26.91 -3.45 -1.98
CA THR A 3 26.67 -3.65 -0.56
C THR A 3 25.56 -2.72 -0.06
N TYR A 4 24.58 -3.25 0.67
CA TYR A 4 23.77 -2.45 1.57
C TYR A 4 24.04 -2.88 3.01
N THR A 5 24.86 -2.07 3.68
CA THR A 5 25.12 -2.11 5.11
C THR A 5 24.07 -1.29 5.87
N CYS A 6 23.40 -1.99 6.78
CA CYS A 6 22.91 -1.62 8.11
C CYS A 6 22.35 -0.21 8.38
N GLY A 7 21.12 -0.18 8.86
CA GLY A 7 20.55 0.90 9.67
C GLY A 7 19.47 0.37 10.61
N VAL A 8 19.79 -0.60 11.47
CA VAL A 8 18.90 -0.99 12.58
C VAL A 8 19.54 -0.53 13.88
N ALA A 9 19.00 0.55 14.41
CA ALA A 9 19.33 1.08 15.72
C ALA A 9 18.97 0.04 16.81
N SER A 10 20.01 -0.51 17.42
CA SER A 10 20.18 -0.74 18.86
C SER A 10 18.91 -0.94 19.69
N THR A 11 18.39 -2.18 19.72
CA THR A 11 17.74 -2.76 20.91
C THR A 11 18.05 -4.26 21.01
N THR A 12 19.26 -4.66 20.62
CA THR A 12 19.83 -5.98 20.93
C THR A 12 20.51 -5.96 22.30
N LYS A 13 19.73 -5.77 23.37
CA LYS A 13 20.14 -6.14 24.73
C LYS A 13 18.94 -6.72 25.45
N ASN A 14 18.84 -8.07 25.44
CA ASN A 14 18.56 -8.91 26.63
C ASN A 14 17.94 -10.30 26.36
N PHE A 15 17.72 -10.73 25.12
CA PHE A 15 17.11 -12.06 24.89
C PHE A 15 18.09 -13.25 24.79
N SER A 16 19.40 -13.04 24.65
CA SER A 16 20.37 -14.13 24.42
C SER A 16 21.14 -14.60 25.67
N ARG A 17 21.00 -13.93 26.82
CA ARG A 17 21.68 -14.34 28.07
C ARG A 17 20.81 -15.14 29.04
N SER A 18 19.49 -15.22 28.81
CA SER A 18 18.56 -15.95 29.69
C SER A 18 18.38 -17.42 29.34
N THR A 19 18.52 -17.80 28.07
CA THR A 19 18.23 -19.16 27.59
C THR A 19 19.27 -20.18 28.05
N ASN A 20 20.56 -19.82 28.01
CA ASN A 20 21.63 -20.72 28.44
C ASN A 20 21.69 -20.97 29.96
N SER A 21 21.26 -20.01 30.80
CA SER A 21 21.13 -20.24 32.24
C SER A 21 19.88 -21.04 32.59
N GLN A 22 18.77 -20.87 31.85
CA GLN A 22 17.53 -21.63 32.06
C GLN A 22 17.68 -23.11 31.67
N LEU A 23 18.41 -23.43 30.60
CA LEU A 23 18.72 -24.80 30.17
C LEU A 23 19.47 -25.63 31.23
N SER A 24 20.27 -24.99 32.09
CA SER A 24 20.98 -25.67 33.18
C SER A 24 20.08 -26.03 34.38
N LEU A 25 18.95 -25.34 34.54
CA LEU A 25 17.96 -25.52 35.60
C LEU A 25 16.83 -26.50 35.24
N LEU A 26 16.66 -26.80 33.95
CA LEU A 26 15.68 -27.78 33.44
C LEU A 26 16.04 -29.24 33.78
N LYS A 27 17.28 -29.51 34.20
CA LYS A 27 17.78 -30.88 34.46
C LYS A 27 17.19 -31.57 35.71
N LYS A 28 16.33 -30.92 36.51
CA LYS A 28 15.88 -31.47 37.81
C LYS A 28 14.39 -31.80 37.98
N ASN A 29 13.50 -31.59 37.02
CA ASN A 29 12.16 -32.19 37.06
C ASN A 29 11.48 -32.19 35.68
N TYR A 30 11.17 -33.37 35.14
CA TYR A 30 10.46 -33.51 33.85
C TYR A 30 9.14 -32.70 33.82
N ASP A 31 8.42 -32.64 34.94
CA ASP A 31 7.16 -31.88 35.00
C ASP A 31 7.40 -30.36 34.84
N ARG A 32 8.55 -29.84 35.32
CA ARG A 32 8.94 -28.45 35.10
C ARG A 32 9.32 -28.18 33.63
N TYR A 33 9.98 -29.14 32.99
CA TYR A 33 10.28 -29.07 31.55
C TYR A 33 9.00 -29.03 30.72
N ARG A 34 8.09 -29.97 30.97
CA ARG A 34 6.79 -30.02 30.31
C ARG A 34 6.02 -28.72 30.49
N PHE A 35 5.95 -28.19 31.72
CA PHE A 35 5.31 -26.89 31.98
C PHE A 35 5.93 -25.75 31.18
N TYR A 36 7.27 -25.68 31.13
CA TYR A 36 7.97 -24.64 30.37
C TYR A 36 7.64 -24.71 28.87
N ILE A 37 7.63 -25.92 28.28
CA ILE A 37 7.25 -26.09 26.87
C ILE A 37 5.80 -25.66 26.63
N HIS A 38 4.85 -26.07 27.48
CA HIS A 38 3.45 -25.62 27.39
C HIS A 38 3.34 -24.09 27.44
N PHE A 39 4.05 -23.46 28.38
CA PHE A 39 4.06 -22.01 28.51
C PHE A 39 4.62 -21.35 27.25
N GLN A 40 5.78 -21.79 26.77
CA GLN A 40 6.43 -21.21 25.59
C GLN A 40 5.56 -21.32 24.33
N LEU A 41 4.91 -22.46 24.10
CA LEU A 41 4.04 -22.66 22.94
C LEU A 41 2.81 -21.73 22.97
N ASN A 42 2.21 -21.53 24.15
CA ASN A 42 1.11 -20.59 24.33
C ASN A 42 1.55 -19.14 24.12
N GLU A 43 2.72 -18.75 24.63
CA GLU A 43 3.26 -17.40 24.40
C GLU A 43 3.58 -17.15 22.93
N GLN A 44 4.12 -18.14 22.21
CA GLN A 44 4.32 -18.05 20.77
C GLN A 44 3.01 -17.78 20.02
N LEU A 45 1.92 -18.46 20.41
CA LEU A 45 0.61 -18.24 19.79
C LEU A 45 0.08 -16.81 20.03
N LYS A 46 0.23 -16.29 21.25
CA LYS A 46 -0.13 -14.90 21.57
C LYS A 46 0.68 -13.89 20.75
N CYS A 47 1.98 -14.14 20.55
CA CYS A 47 2.80 -13.30 19.69
C CYS A 47 2.30 -13.29 18.24
N LEU A 48 1.84 -14.44 17.71
CA LEU A 48 1.26 -14.53 16.38
C LEU A 48 -0.09 -13.81 16.29
N GLU A 49 -0.92 -13.88 17.33
CA GLU A 49 -2.17 -13.11 17.45
C GLU A 49 -1.91 -11.60 17.41
N GLN A 50 -1.03 -11.11 18.29
CA GLN A 50 -0.67 -9.70 18.37
C GLN A 50 -0.09 -9.18 17.04
N ARG A 51 0.68 -10.01 16.34
CA ARG A 51 1.22 -9.68 15.03
C ARG A 51 0.12 -9.43 14.00
N ILE A 52 -0.91 -10.27 13.96
CA ILE A 52 -2.04 -10.08 13.05
C ILE A 52 -2.90 -8.88 13.43
N GLU A 53 -3.12 -8.65 14.73
CA GLU A 53 -3.81 -7.45 15.21
C GLU A 53 -3.08 -6.18 14.73
N THR A 54 -1.75 -6.18 14.78
CA THR A 54 -0.93 -5.07 14.26
C THR A 54 -1.12 -4.88 12.75
N GLN A 55 -1.08 -5.97 11.97
CA GLN A 55 -1.29 -5.90 10.51
C GLN A 55 -2.70 -5.40 10.17
N LEU A 56 -3.73 -5.89 10.86
CA LEU A 56 -5.11 -5.45 10.67
C LEU A 56 -5.31 -3.99 11.07
N ALA A 57 -4.68 -3.54 12.15
CA ALA A 57 -4.71 -2.14 12.54
C ALA A 57 -4.15 -1.24 11.43
N ILE A 58 -3.00 -1.60 10.85
CA ILE A 58 -2.41 -0.85 9.74
C ILE A 58 -3.34 -0.83 8.51
N VAL A 59 -3.93 -1.98 8.15
CA VAL A 59 -4.88 -2.06 7.03
C VAL A 59 -6.11 -1.17 7.27
N ASN A 60 -6.65 -1.17 8.48
CA ASN A 60 -7.79 -0.34 8.85
C ASN A 60 -7.45 1.16 8.83
N GLU A 61 -6.26 1.55 9.30
CA GLU A 61 -5.80 2.95 9.21
C GLU A 61 -5.67 3.41 7.75
N ILE A 62 -5.14 2.56 6.86
CA ILE A 62 -5.05 2.87 5.43
C ILE A 62 -6.45 2.97 4.81
N GLN A 63 -7.36 2.06 5.16
CA GLN A 63 -8.74 2.08 4.70
C GLN A 63 -9.45 3.38 5.11
N GLU A 64 -9.35 3.74 6.39
CA GLU A 64 -9.94 4.96 6.94
C GLU A 64 -9.34 6.21 6.31
N TYR A 65 -8.03 6.23 6.05
CA TYR A 65 -7.39 7.30 5.28
C TYR A 65 -8.04 7.46 3.90
N PHE A 66 -8.24 6.38 3.14
CA PHE A 66 -8.86 6.47 1.82
C PHE A 66 -10.32 6.91 1.87
N ARG A 67 -11.07 6.50 2.89
CA ARG A 67 -12.43 6.98 3.13
C ARG A 67 -12.45 8.50 3.34
N ARG A 68 -11.64 9.02 4.27
CA ARG A 68 -11.53 10.47 4.51
C ARG A 68 -11.00 11.21 3.29
N ARG A 69 -10.05 10.62 2.57
CA ARG A 69 -9.51 11.18 1.34
C ARG A 69 -10.59 11.34 0.28
N ALA A 70 -11.52 10.40 0.18
CA ALA A 70 -12.66 10.47 -0.72
C ALA A 70 -13.59 11.65 -0.37
N ASP A 71 -13.91 11.84 0.91
CA ASP A 71 -14.73 12.97 1.36
C ASP A 71 -14.10 14.31 0.95
N VAL A 72 -12.79 14.46 1.13
CA VAL A 72 -12.05 15.67 0.71
C VAL A 72 -12.09 15.87 -0.81
N GLU A 73 -11.92 14.80 -1.60
CA GLU A 73 -12.01 14.89 -3.06
C GLU A 73 -13.42 15.27 -3.52
N PHE A 74 -14.44 14.70 -2.88
CA PHE A 74 -15.83 14.97 -3.17
C PHE A 74 -16.19 16.44 -2.89
N ASP A 75 -15.80 16.96 -1.72
CA ASP A 75 -16.05 18.36 -1.36
C ASP A 75 -15.33 19.32 -2.30
N TYR A 76 -14.09 19.01 -2.70
CA TYR A 76 -13.36 19.81 -3.67
C TYR A 76 -14.04 19.80 -5.04
N ALA A 77 -14.48 18.64 -5.53
CA ALA A 77 -15.24 18.52 -6.77
C ALA A 77 -16.54 19.33 -6.72
N LYS A 78 -17.27 19.26 -5.60
CA LYS A 78 -18.51 20.00 -5.37
C LYS A 78 -18.29 21.52 -5.39
N ASN A 79 -17.23 22.00 -4.76
CA ASN A 79 -16.89 23.42 -4.75
C ASN A 79 -16.53 23.95 -6.14
N LEU A 80 -15.77 23.17 -6.92
CA LEU A 80 -15.47 23.48 -8.32
C LEU A 80 -16.71 23.46 -9.21
N ASP A 81 -17.61 22.51 -9.00
CA ASP A 81 -18.87 22.42 -9.76
C ASP A 81 -19.78 23.62 -9.47
N ASN A 82 -19.86 24.04 -8.20
CA ASN A 82 -20.54 25.26 -7.81
C ASN A 82 -19.95 26.50 -8.50
N LEU A 83 -18.61 26.63 -8.53
CA LEU A 83 -17.93 27.72 -9.23
C LEU A 83 -18.28 27.73 -10.73
N HIS A 84 -18.14 26.58 -11.40
CA HIS A 84 -18.46 26.45 -12.83
C HIS A 84 -19.92 26.81 -13.12
N LYS A 85 -20.86 26.32 -12.30
CA LYS A 85 -22.30 26.62 -12.43
C LYS A 85 -22.60 28.10 -12.22
N GLN A 86 -22.01 28.74 -11.20
CA GLN A 86 -22.20 30.17 -10.93
C GLN A 86 -21.68 31.06 -12.08
N ILE A 87 -20.49 30.75 -12.62
CA ILE A 87 -19.93 31.46 -13.77
C ILE A 87 -20.86 31.27 -14.99
N GLY A 88 -21.30 30.04 -15.26
CA GLY A 88 -22.21 29.75 -16.37
C GLY A 88 -23.58 30.43 -16.24
N GLN A 89 -24.15 30.49 -15.04
CA GLN A 89 -25.39 31.22 -14.76
C GLN A 89 -25.24 32.73 -15.00
N LYS A 90 -24.17 33.35 -14.47
CA LYS A 90 -23.87 34.77 -14.71
C LYS A 90 -23.67 35.07 -16.18
N HIS A 91 -22.98 34.18 -16.91
CA HIS A 91 -22.76 34.35 -18.34
C HIS A 91 -24.08 34.30 -19.13
N ARG A 92 -24.96 33.34 -18.84
CA ARG A 92 -26.29 33.26 -19.47
C ARG A 92 -27.18 34.46 -19.13
N ALA A 93 -27.17 34.94 -17.89
CA ALA A 93 -27.97 36.08 -17.46
C ALA A 93 -27.60 37.39 -18.18
N GLN A 94 -26.35 37.52 -18.64
CA GLN A 94 -25.86 38.71 -19.33
C GLN A 94 -25.75 38.52 -20.86
N LYS A 95 -26.34 37.45 -21.42
CA LYS A 95 -26.17 37.09 -22.84
C LYS A 95 -26.50 38.24 -23.80
N ALA A 96 -27.61 38.96 -23.56
CA ALA A 96 -28.03 40.10 -24.39
C ALA A 96 -27.03 41.27 -24.40
N ARG A 97 -26.20 41.41 -23.35
CA ARG A 97 -25.15 42.45 -23.27
C ARG A 97 -23.79 41.98 -23.81
N ARG A 98 -23.69 40.71 -24.24
CA ARG A 98 -22.43 40.05 -24.61
C ARG A 98 -22.47 39.46 -26.02
N GLU A 99 -23.41 39.89 -26.87
CA GLU A 99 -23.58 39.33 -28.22
C GLU A 99 -22.32 39.45 -29.08
N THR A 100 -21.51 40.48 -28.87
CA THR A 100 -20.25 40.71 -29.59
C THR A 100 -19.06 39.92 -29.04
N TRP A 101 -19.17 39.29 -27.86
CA TRP A 101 -18.05 38.56 -27.26
C TRP A 101 -17.62 37.36 -28.11
N ILE A 102 -18.55 36.75 -28.85
CA ILE A 102 -18.26 35.58 -29.69
C ILE A 102 -17.23 35.87 -30.79
N PHE A 103 -17.05 37.14 -31.14
CA PHE A 103 -16.08 37.58 -32.16
C PHE A 103 -14.66 37.76 -31.61
N GLN A 104 -14.49 37.75 -30.29
CA GLN A 104 -13.22 38.01 -29.63
C GLN A 104 -12.50 36.70 -29.32
N SER A 105 -11.24 36.56 -29.75
CA SER A 105 -10.36 35.43 -29.40
C SER A 105 -10.23 35.25 -27.87
N ILE A 106 -10.23 36.36 -27.12
CA ILE A 106 -10.22 36.39 -25.65
C ILE A 106 -11.43 35.66 -25.05
N TYR A 107 -12.60 35.71 -25.71
CA TYR A 107 -13.77 34.95 -25.24
C TYR A 107 -13.55 33.45 -25.35
N LYS A 108 -12.87 32.98 -26.40
CA LYS A 108 -12.53 31.56 -26.57
C LYS A 108 -11.55 31.09 -25.50
N LEU A 109 -10.58 31.91 -25.13
CA LEU A 109 -9.68 31.65 -24.01
C LEU A 109 -10.45 31.57 -22.69
N TRP A 110 -11.35 32.52 -22.42
CA TRP A 110 -12.21 32.50 -21.24
C TRP A 110 -13.06 31.22 -21.15
N ASP A 111 -13.71 30.82 -22.23
CA ASP A 111 -14.51 29.58 -22.27
C ASP A 111 -13.63 28.36 -21.98
N THR A 112 -12.42 28.30 -22.56
CA THR A 112 -11.46 27.21 -22.33
C THR A 112 -11.07 27.11 -20.85
N ILE A 113 -10.81 28.22 -20.17
CA ILE A 113 -10.52 28.26 -18.72
C ILE A 113 -11.72 27.79 -17.89
N VAL A 114 -12.94 28.20 -18.26
CA VAL A 114 -14.17 27.78 -17.56
C VAL A 114 -14.45 26.28 -17.77
N GLN A 115 -14.16 25.73 -18.95
CA GLN A 115 -14.26 24.29 -19.22
C GLN A 115 -13.17 23.48 -18.51
N ASP A 116 -11.96 24.02 -18.34
CA ASP A 116 -10.90 23.38 -17.55
C ASP A 116 -11.37 23.14 -16.10
N THR A 117 -12.02 24.13 -15.48
CA THR A 117 -12.65 23.96 -14.15
C THR A 117 -13.63 22.77 -14.13
N ARG A 118 -14.46 22.61 -15.17
CA ARG A 118 -15.39 21.47 -15.31
C ARG A 118 -14.66 20.14 -15.48
N THR A 119 -13.52 20.14 -16.16
CA THR A 119 -12.67 18.96 -16.31
C THR A 119 -12.06 18.56 -14.96
N HIS A 120 -11.62 19.53 -14.15
CA HIS A 120 -11.17 19.28 -12.78
C HIS A 120 -12.27 18.67 -11.90
N VAL A 121 -13.53 19.12 -12.00
CA VAL A 121 -14.66 18.47 -11.28
C VAL A 121 -14.70 16.97 -11.56
N LYS A 122 -14.56 16.56 -12.82
CA LYS A 122 -14.57 15.14 -13.21
C LYS A 122 -13.40 14.37 -12.60
N TYR A 123 -12.19 14.93 -12.63
CA TYR A 123 -11.01 14.28 -12.05
C TYR A 123 -11.16 14.04 -10.56
N HIS A 124 -11.62 15.04 -9.81
CA HIS A 124 -11.81 14.92 -8.37
C HIS A 124 -12.98 14.00 -8.02
N THR A 125 -14.05 13.98 -8.83
CA THR A 125 -15.14 12.99 -8.68
C THR A 125 -14.63 11.56 -8.89
N ILE A 126 -13.86 11.30 -9.95
CA ILE A 126 -13.28 9.98 -10.21
C ILE A 126 -12.35 9.56 -9.06
N MET A 127 -11.53 10.48 -8.56
CA MET A 127 -10.62 10.18 -7.45
C MET A 127 -11.39 9.87 -6.15
N SER A 128 -12.46 10.62 -5.87
CA SER A 128 -13.39 10.32 -4.78
C SER A 128 -13.95 8.91 -4.88
N ASP A 129 -14.43 8.50 -6.06
CA ASP A 129 -14.97 7.16 -6.27
C ASP A 129 -13.91 6.06 -6.10
N VAL A 130 -12.70 6.27 -6.65
CA VAL A 130 -11.56 5.34 -6.49
C VAL A 130 -11.23 5.17 -5.01
N CYS A 131 -11.06 6.26 -4.26
CA CYS A 131 -10.73 6.21 -2.84
C CYS A 131 -11.86 5.66 -1.98
N GLY A 132 -13.09 6.13 -2.18
CA GLY A 132 -14.21 5.88 -1.27
C GLY A 132 -14.92 4.55 -1.50
N LYS A 133 -14.94 4.06 -2.75
CA LYS A 133 -15.57 2.79 -3.10
C LYS A 133 -14.53 1.70 -3.31
N TYR A 134 -13.69 1.86 -4.31
CA TYR A 134 -12.82 0.76 -4.75
C TYR A 134 -11.69 0.45 -3.76
N MET A 135 -11.00 1.47 -3.24
CA MET A 135 -9.94 1.27 -2.25
C MET A 135 -10.52 0.79 -0.92
N TYR A 136 -11.62 1.41 -0.46
CA TYR A 136 -12.29 1.02 0.78
C TYR A 136 -12.70 -0.45 0.79
N ASP A 137 -13.41 -0.91 -0.26
CA ASP A 137 -13.88 -2.29 -0.39
C ASP A 137 -12.70 -3.26 -0.46
N LYS A 138 -11.63 -2.90 -1.19
CA LYS A 138 -10.45 -3.77 -1.32
C LYS A 138 -9.65 -3.92 -0.05
N PHE A 139 -9.48 -2.86 0.74
CA PHE A 139 -8.84 -3.00 2.06
C PHE A 139 -9.71 -3.79 3.03
N ASN A 140 -11.04 -3.69 2.91
CA ASN A 140 -11.95 -4.54 3.70
C ASN A 140 -11.76 -6.02 3.36
N GLU A 141 -11.69 -6.36 2.07
CA GLU A 141 -11.44 -7.73 1.59
C GLU A 141 -10.08 -8.24 2.08
N ILE A 142 -9.02 -7.44 1.99
CA ILE A 142 -7.68 -7.79 2.49
C ILE A 142 -7.71 -8.05 4.01
N ALA A 143 -8.44 -7.25 4.79
CA ALA A 143 -8.57 -7.45 6.23
C ALA A 143 -9.28 -8.78 6.55
N GLU A 144 -10.38 -9.08 5.86
CA GLU A 144 -11.11 -10.35 6.00
C GLU A 144 -10.26 -11.57 5.61
N ASP A 145 -9.54 -11.48 4.50
CA ASP A 145 -8.66 -12.55 4.04
C ASP A 145 -7.49 -12.77 4.99
N THR A 146 -6.92 -11.70 5.54
CA THR A 146 -5.86 -11.76 6.56
C THR A 146 -6.36 -12.46 7.83
N ARG A 147 -7.57 -12.12 8.32
CA ARG A 147 -8.20 -12.81 9.45
C ARG A 147 -8.42 -14.29 9.16
N ARG A 148 -8.96 -14.60 7.97
CA ARG A 148 -9.24 -15.98 7.55
C ARG A 148 -7.98 -16.82 7.46
N MET A 149 -6.91 -16.27 6.87
CA MET A 149 -5.62 -16.95 6.75
C MET A 149 -5.02 -17.21 8.13
N PHE A 150 -5.07 -16.21 9.02
CA PHE A 150 -4.63 -16.37 10.39
C PHE A 150 -5.35 -17.51 11.12
N MET A 151 -6.69 -17.58 11.03
CA MET A 151 -7.44 -18.65 11.70
C MET A 151 -7.03 -20.05 11.22
N LYS A 152 -6.73 -20.20 9.92
CA LYS A 152 -6.19 -21.46 9.37
C LYS A 152 -4.81 -21.77 9.94
N CYS A 153 -3.88 -20.82 9.91
CA CYS A 153 -2.53 -20.99 10.46
C CYS A 153 -2.55 -21.26 11.98
N LYS A 154 -3.44 -20.60 12.72
CA LYS A 154 -3.68 -20.85 14.15
C LYS A 154 -4.13 -22.29 14.38
N SER A 155 -5.06 -22.80 13.57
CA SER A 155 -5.49 -24.21 13.66
C SER A 155 -4.36 -25.19 13.39
N VAL A 156 -3.50 -24.91 12.40
CA VAL A 156 -2.32 -25.75 12.10
C VAL A 156 -1.31 -25.68 13.25
N GLY A 157 -1.02 -24.49 13.78
CA GLY A 157 -0.13 -24.33 14.93
C GLY A 157 -0.60 -25.08 16.17
N LEU A 158 -1.92 -25.04 16.46
CA LEU A 158 -2.52 -25.81 17.55
C LEU A 158 -2.41 -27.33 17.32
N ALA A 159 -2.58 -27.81 16.09
CA ALA A 159 -2.37 -29.23 15.76
C ALA A 159 -0.90 -29.63 16.01
N SER A 160 0.07 -28.80 15.61
CA SER A 160 1.49 -29.04 15.91
C SER A 160 1.78 -29.06 17.41
N HIS A 161 1.13 -28.18 18.19
CA HIS A 161 1.24 -28.19 19.65
C HIS A 161 0.71 -29.49 20.25
N GLU A 162 -0.43 -29.99 19.75
CA GLU A 162 -1.01 -31.26 20.20
C GLU A 162 -0.06 -32.44 19.97
N GLU A 163 0.59 -32.50 18.79
CA GLU A 163 1.58 -33.53 18.50
C GLU A 163 2.80 -33.47 19.43
N ILE A 164 3.31 -32.26 19.72
CA ILE A 164 4.37 -32.06 20.71
C ILE A 164 3.93 -32.57 22.10
N TYR A 165 2.67 -32.34 22.49
CA TYR A 165 2.14 -32.83 23.75
C TYR A 165 2.01 -34.35 23.78
N LYS A 166 1.68 -35.00 22.67
CA LYS A 166 1.65 -36.47 22.56
C LYS A 166 3.05 -37.05 22.78
N VAL A 167 4.08 -36.60 22.06
CA VAL A 167 5.46 -37.11 22.25
C VAL A 167 6.01 -36.77 23.64
N LEU A 168 5.64 -35.64 24.24
CA LEU A 168 5.97 -35.36 25.63
C LEU A 168 5.31 -36.38 26.58
N ASN A 169 4.03 -36.70 26.41
CA ASN A 169 3.33 -37.68 27.25
C ASN A 169 3.93 -39.09 27.09
N GLU A 170 4.32 -39.47 25.87
CA GLU A 170 5.06 -40.71 25.62
C GLU A 170 6.37 -40.75 26.39
N LEU A 171 7.15 -39.66 26.36
CA LEU A 171 8.38 -39.52 27.15
C LEU A 171 8.15 -39.73 28.65
N LYS A 172 7.03 -39.23 29.19
CA LYS A 172 6.66 -39.46 30.60
C LYS A 172 6.42 -40.95 30.88
N SER A 173 5.74 -41.63 29.96
CA SER A 173 5.41 -43.06 30.08
C SER A 173 6.66 -43.95 30.00
N THR A 174 7.53 -43.70 29.01
CA THR A 174 8.77 -44.48 28.84
C THR A 174 9.75 -44.23 29.98
N MET A 175 9.85 -43.00 30.48
CA MET A 175 10.60 -42.66 31.70
C MET A 175 10.11 -43.45 32.93
N LYS A 176 8.80 -43.48 33.17
CA LYS A 176 8.20 -44.21 34.31
C LYS A 176 8.49 -45.71 34.23
N THR A 177 8.36 -46.29 33.03
CA THR A 177 8.66 -47.71 32.78
C THR A 177 10.14 -48.03 33.01
N TYR A 178 11.05 -47.17 32.53
CA TYR A 178 12.47 -47.29 32.80
C TYR A 178 12.78 -47.24 34.31
N HIS A 179 12.25 -46.25 35.03
CA HIS A 179 12.47 -46.14 36.48
C HIS A 179 11.98 -47.38 37.25
N GLN A 180 10.82 -47.93 36.88
CA GLN A 180 10.28 -49.14 37.47
C GLN A 180 11.21 -50.34 37.26
N TYR A 181 11.59 -50.64 36.01
CA TYR A 181 12.46 -51.80 35.73
C TYR A 181 13.89 -51.61 36.25
N GLN A 182 14.39 -50.38 36.29
CA GLN A 182 15.68 -50.09 36.90
C GLN A 182 15.65 -50.35 38.41
N SER A 183 14.56 -50.01 39.10
CA SER A 183 14.36 -50.33 40.51
C SER A 183 14.30 -51.84 40.76
N GLU A 184 13.51 -52.56 39.95
CA GLU A 184 13.41 -54.03 40.04
C GLU A 184 14.75 -54.74 39.80
N SER A 185 15.51 -54.27 38.80
CA SER A 185 16.86 -54.79 38.50
C SER A 185 17.82 -54.57 39.67
N LYS A 186 17.85 -53.37 40.26
CA LYS A 186 18.65 -53.07 41.47
C LYS A 186 18.24 -53.94 42.66
N GLN A 187 16.94 -54.18 42.85
CA GLN A 187 16.46 -55.06 43.92
C GLN A 187 16.87 -56.53 43.70
N ALA A 188 16.83 -57.01 42.45
CA ALA A 188 17.30 -58.35 42.10
C ALA A 188 18.81 -58.50 42.30
N GLU A 189 19.59 -57.48 41.94
CA GLU A 189 21.03 -57.39 42.16
C GLU A 189 21.38 -57.45 43.65
N GLN A 190 20.69 -56.67 44.49
CA GLN A 190 20.90 -56.68 45.94
C GLN A 190 20.60 -58.06 46.54
N LYS A 191 19.50 -58.71 46.13
CA LYS A 191 19.12 -60.04 46.59
C LYS A 191 20.15 -61.10 46.18
N LEU A 192 20.69 -61.01 44.96
CA LEU A 192 21.76 -61.88 44.48
C LEU A 192 23.05 -61.67 45.28
N SER A 193 23.46 -60.41 45.47
CA SER A 193 24.65 -60.03 46.25
C SER A 193 24.59 -60.57 47.68
N ASN A 194 23.44 -60.42 48.36
CA ASN A 194 23.23 -60.94 49.71
C ASN A 194 23.39 -62.47 49.78
N ILE A 195 22.93 -63.22 48.77
CA ILE A 195 23.06 -64.69 48.74
C ILE A 195 24.51 -65.11 48.44
N LEU A 196 25.20 -64.40 47.54
CA LEU A 196 26.62 -64.62 47.27
C LEU A 196 27.48 -64.42 48.53
N GLN A 197 27.19 -63.36 49.32
CA GLN A 197 27.83 -63.12 50.60
C GLN A 197 27.54 -64.21 51.65
N GLN A 198 26.33 -64.79 51.64
CA GLN A 198 26.00 -65.93 52.51
C GLN A 198 26.71 -67.21 52.07
N MET A 199 26.83 -67.46 50.76
CA MET A 199 27.53 -68.61 50.21
C MET A 199 29.01 -68.62 50.61
N ALA A 200 29.67 -67.45 50.61
CA ALA A 200 31.07 -67.31 51.05
C ALA A 200 31.32 -67.72 52.52
N LYS A 201 30.26 -67.82 53.34
CA LYS A 201 30.36 -68.18 54.77
C LYS A 201 30.07 -69.66 55.06
N ILE A 202 29.68 -70.46 54.06
CA ILE A 202 29.26 -71.87 54.25
C ILE A 202 30.44 -72.82 53.98
N LYS A 203 30.81 -73.64 54.98
CA LYS A 203 31.91 -74.62 54.91
C LYS A 203 31.48 -76.07 54.60
N SER A 204 30.17 -76.35 54.50
CA SER A 204 29.62 -77.70 54.32
C SER A 204 29.24 -77.98 52.86
N ALA A 205 29.85 -79.00 52.25
CA ALA A 205 29.67 -79.37 50.84
C ALA A 205 28.21 -79.66 50.42
N LYS A 206 27.41 -80.27 51.30
CA LYS A 206 25.98 -80.59 51.02
C LYS A 206 25.09 -79.34 51.06
N LYS A 207 25.38 -78.38 51.95
CA LYS A 207 24.72 -77.06 52.02
C LYS A 207 25.16 -76.15 50.87
N GLN A 208 26.40 -76.30 50.41
CA GLN A 208 26.99 -75.55 49.29
C GLN A 208 26.28 -75.85 47.97
N LYS A 209 26.07 -77.13 47.64
CA LYS A 209 25.34 -77.57 46.42
C LYS A 209 23.88 -77.11 46.36
N THR A 210 23.23 -76.95 47.52
CA THR A 210 21.86 -76.43 47.62
C THR A 210 21.82 -74.90 47.46
N MET A 211 22.83 -74.21 47.97
CA MET A 211 22.99 -72.76 47.82
C MET A 211 23.41 -72.35 46.41
N GLU A 212 24.22 -73.15 45.72
CA GLU A 212 24.56 -72.96 44.31
C GLU A 212 23.31 -72.90 43.42
N LYS A 213 22.38 -73.85 43.58
CA LYS A 213 21.09 -73.81 42.86
C LYS A 213 20.26 -72.55 43.15
N ARG A 214 20.36 -72.03 44.39
CA ARG A 214 19.68 -70.77 44.78
C ARG A 214 20.35 -69.55 44.16
N VAL A 215 21.69 -69.53 44.10
CA VAL A 215 22.47 -68.50 43.41
C VAL A 215 22.13 -68.49 41.93
N GLU A 216 22.15 -69.66 41.27
CA GLU A 216 21.85 -69.79 39.85
C GLU A 216 20.43 -69.28 39.51
N LYS A 217 19.41 -69.65 40.31
CA LYS A 217 18.05 -69.14 40.13
C LYS A 217 17.95 -67.62 40.29
N ARG A 218 18.72 -67.04 41.20
CA ARG A 218 18.74 -65.57 41.45
C ARG A 218 19.57 -64.83 40.41
N GLN A 219 20.63 -65.46 39.90
CA GLN A 219 21.43 -64.99 38.78
C GLN A 219 20.59 -64.91 37.52
N MET A 220 19.82 -65.97 37.19
CA MET A 220 18.88 -65.94 36.08
C MET A 220 17.85 -64.81 36.22
N LYS A 221 17.30 -64.61 37.42
CA LYS A 221 16.32 -63.54 37.66
C LYS A 221 16.94 -62.15 37.50
N TYR A 222 18.15 -61.93 38.02
CA TYR A 222 18.89 -60.68 37.84
C TYR A 222 19.13 -60.41 36.36
N THR A 223 19.65 -61.38 35.62
CA THR A 223 19.90 -61.25 34.18
C THR A 223 18.61 -60.89 33.42
N GLU A 224 17.49 -61.55 33.72
CA GLU A 224 16.18 -61.25 33.12
C GLU A 224 15.74 -59.81 33.40
N THR A 225 15.78 -59.37 34.66
CA THR A 225 15.40 -57.99 35.06
C THR A 225 16.34 -56.93 34.50
N LYS A 226 17.64 -57.26 34.36
CA LYS A 226 18.66 -56.36 33.81
C LYS A 226 18.43 -56.13 32.33
N VAL A 227 18.10 -57.19 31.57
CA VAL A 227 17.73 -57.06 30.15
C VAL A 227 16.46 -56.22 29.97
N LYS A 228 15.44 -56.40 30.83
CA LYS A 228 14.22 -55.56 30.82
C LYS A 228 14.53 -54.08 31.08
N ALA A 229 15.38 -53.79 32.06
CA ALA A 229 15.83 -52.43 32.35
C ALA A 229 16.62 -51.82 31.19
N PHE A 230 17.50 -52.59 30.53
CA PHE A 230 18.23 -52.12 29.35
C PHE A 230 17.31 -51.80 28.17
N LYS A 231 16.32 -52.66 27.88
CA LYS A 231 15.33 -52.38 26.84
C LYS A 231 14.56 -51.10 27.11
N ALA A 232 14.02 -50.93 28.32
CA ALA A 232 13.29 -49.72 28.68
C ALA A 232 14.18 -48.46 28.74
N ARG A 233 15.46 -48.60 29.11
CA ARG A 233 16.42 -47.47 29.02
C ARG A 233 16.62 -47.02 27.58
N ASN A 234 16.81 -47.96 26.67
CA ASN A 234 17.01 -47.64 25.26
C ASN A 234 15.75 -47.00 24.66
N ASP A 235 14.57 -47.52 25.00
CA ASP A 235 13.27 -46.94 24.61
C ASP A 235 13.09 -45.50 25.13
N TYR A 236 13.42 -45.27 26.40
CA TYR A 236 13.43 -43.93 26.98
C TYR A 236 14.39 -42.98 26.25
N LEU A 237 15.63 -43.43 25.95
CA LEU A 237 16.60 -42.62 25.20
C LEU A 237 16.14 -42.30 23.78
N MET A 238 15.52 -43.25 23.07
CA MET A 238 14.95 -43.01 21.75
C MET A 238 13.78 -42.01 21.81
N THR A 239 12.96 -42.09 22.87
CA THR A 239 11.85 -41.14 23.06
C THR A 239 12.36 -39.73 23.37
N ILE A 240 13.46 -39.59 24.12
CA ILE A 240 14.12 -38.28 24.33
C ILE A 240 14.52 -37.69 22.98
N GLU A 241 15.15 -38.49 22.12
CA GLU A 241 15.60 -38.02 20.80
C GLU A 241 14.42 -37.64 19.91
N SER A 242 13.33 -38.41 19.95
CA SER A 242 12.08 -38.09 19.25
C SER A 242 11.47 -36.76 19.70
N VAL A 243 11.40 -36.50 21.01
CA VAL A 243 10.91 -35.23 21.55
C VAL A 243 11.81 -34.06 21.13
N ASN A 244 13.13 -34.23 21.21
CA ASN A 244 14.08 -33.19 20.80
C ASN A 244 13.94 -32.87 19.31
N ALA A 245 13.83 -33.88 18.45
CA ALA A 245 13.65 -33.71 17.02
C ALA A 245 12.30 -33.01 16.70
N ALA A 246 11.22 -33.40 17.37
CA ALA A 246 9.90 -32.77 17.20
C ALA A 246 9.93 -31.28 17.58
N LEU A 247 10.55 -30.94 18.73
CA LEU A 247 10.70 -29.56 19.17
C LEU A 247 11.59 -28.74 18.24
N GLN A 248 12.69 -29.32 17.76
CA GLN A 248 13.60 -28.67 16.83
C GLN A 248 12.92 -28.38 15.49
N LYS A 249 12.24 -29.37 14.91
CA LYS A 249 11.47 -29.22 13.67
C LYS A 249 10.41 -28.14 13.82
N TYR A 250 9.64 -28.17 14.92
CA TYR A 250 8.61 -27.17 15.17
C TYR A 250 9.18 -25.75 15.21
N CYS A 251 10.28 -25.54 15.94
CA CYS A 251 10.86 -24.21 16.10
C CYS A 251 11.63 -23.72 14.85
N SER A 252 12.28 -24.63 14.13
CA SER A 252 13.18 -24.27 13.02
C SER A 252 12.47 -24.20 11.68
N ASP A 253 11.43 -25.03 11.50
CA ASP A 253 10.77 -25.20 10.21
C ASP A 253 9.29 -24.77 10.32
N ASP A 254 8.52 -25.40 11.21
CA ASP A 254 7.07 -25.21 11.23
C ASP A 254 6.66 -23.78 11.64
N VAL A 255 7.34 -23.15 12.60
CA VAL A 255 7.03 -21.77 13.02
C VAL A 255 7.32 -20.75 11.90
N PRO A 256 8.50 -20.73 11.26
CA PRO A 256 8.73 -19.91 10.07
C PRO A 256 7.70 -20.15 8.95
N ASP A 257 7.41 -21.41 8.62
CA ASP A 257 6.44 -21.76 7.58
C ASP A 257 5.03 -21.25 7.91
N LEU A 258 4.62 -21.34 9.18
CA LEU A 258 3.36 -20.75 9.65
C LEU A 258 3.33 -19.24 9.45
N ILE A 259 4.42 -18.53 9.77
CA ILE A 259 4.52 -17.08 9.59
C ILE A 259 4.44 -16.72 8.10
N ASP A 260 5.12 -17.46 7.23
CA ASP A 260 5.09 -17.23 5.79
C ASP A 260 3.70 -17.50 5.21
N CYS A 261 3.03 -18.56 5.65
CA CYS A 261 1.64 -18.86 5.30
C CYS A 261 0.68 -17.74 5.72
N MET A 262 0.86 -17.17 6.92
CA MET A 262 0.05 -16.05 7.40
C MET A 262 0.21 -14.79 6.53
N ASN A 263 1.36 -14.60 5.89
CA ASN A 263 1.64 -13.45 5.02
C ASN A 263 1.36 -13.73 3.55
N PHE A 264 0.86 -14.91 3.21
CA PHE A 264 0.71 -15.34 1.83
C PHE A 264 -0.18 -14.37 1.05
N GLY A 265 0.41 -13.69 0.07
CA GLY A 265 -0.27 -12.73 -0.78
C GLY A 265 -0.63 -11.39 -0.12
N PHE A 266 -0.33 -11.16 1.16
CA PHE A 266 -0.68 -9.92 1.87
C PHE A 266 -0.05 -8.68 1.23
N HIS A 267 1.29 -8.67 1.12
CA HIS A 267 2.02 -7.55 0.52
C HIS A 267 1.64 -7.32 -0.96
N THR A 268 1.50 -8.41 -1.72
CA THR A 268 1.10 -8.34 -3.13
C THR A 268 -0.30 -7.74 -3.29
N SER A 269 -1.24 -8.10 -2.40
CA SER A 269 -2.61 -7.58 -2.45
C SER A 269 -2.66 -6.09 -2.12
N ILE A 270 -1.93 -5.65 -1.09
CA ILE A 270 -1.78 -4.22 -0.77
C ILE A 270 -1.13 -3.48 -1.95
N ALA A 271 -0.05 -4.00 -2.50
CA ALA A 271 0.65 -3.38 -3.62
C ALA A 271 -0.27 -3.21 -4.85
N LYS A 272 -1.06 -4.22 -5.19
CA LYS A 272 -2.05 -4.15 -6.27
C LYS A 272 -3.13 -3.09 -6.01
N CYS A 273 -3.60 -2.96 -4.77
CA CYS A 273 -4.55 -1.91 -4.40
C CYS A 273 -3.95 -0.52 -4.59
N ILE A 274 -2.73 -0.29 -4.10
CA ILE A 274 -2.04 0.99 -4.26
C ILE A 274 -1.73 1.28 -5.75
N GLN A 275 -1.40 0.26 -6.55
CA GLN A 275 -1.22 0.41 -8.00
C GLN A 275 -2.50 0.88 -8.71
N MET A 276 -3.68 0.45 -8.25
CA MET A 276 -4.96 0.95 -8.79
C MET A 276 -5.12 2.45 -8.53
N TYR A 277 -4.84 2.90 -7.30
CA TYR A 277 -4.84 4.33 -6.97
C TYR A 277 -3.81 5.12 -7.80
N LEU A 278 -2.59 4.58 -7.94
CA LEU A 278 -1.54 5.19 -8.77
C LEU A 278 -1.95 5.30 -10.24
N SER A 279 -2.60 4.27 -10.79
CA SER A 279 -3.11 4.28 -12.17
C SER A 279 -4.14 5.40 -12.37
N ALA A 280 -5.05 5.60 -11.42
CA ALA A 280 -6.01 6.70 -11.45
C ALA A 280 -5.31 8.08 -11.44
N GLN A 281 -4.27 8.24 -10.61
CA GLN A 281 -3.47 9.47 -10.57
C GLN A 281 -2.74 9.74 -11.89
N GLU A 282 -2.12 8.73 -12.51
CA GLU A 282 -1.47 8.87 -13.81
C GLU A 282 -2.45 9.20 -14.93
N ASN A 283 -3.69 8.67 -14.89
CA ASN A 283 -4.74 9.05 -15.83
C ASN A 283 -5.13 10.53 -15.70
N ILE A 284 -5.29 11.02 -14.48
CA ILE A 284 -5.61 12.43 -14.22
C ILE A 284 -4.45 13.33 -14.65
N LYS A 285 -3.20 12.95 -14.34
CA LYS A 285 -2.00 13.68 -14.75
C LYS A 285 -1.93 13.83 -16.27
N ARG A 286 -2.14 12.75 -17.03
CA ARG A 286 -2.21 12.81 -18.50
C ARG A 286 -3.34 13.71 -18.99
N GLY A 287 -4.51 13.63 -18.36
CA GLY A 287 -5.63 14.52 -18.67
C GLY A 287 -5.33 16.01 -18.44
N ARG A 288 -4.66 16.32 -17.32
CA ARG A 288 -4.19 17.69 -17.03
C ARG A 288 -3.19 18.18 -18.08
N GLN A 289 -2.27 17.31 -18.52
CA GLN A 289 -1.31 17.64 -19.58
C GLN A 289 -2.01 18.05 -20.89
N ILE A 290 -3.05 17.30 -21.32
CA ILE A 290 -3.86 17.64 -22.49
C ILE A 290 -4.56 19.00 -22.32
N THR A 291 -4.99 19.31 -21.11
CA THR A 291 -5.67 20.58 -20.83
C THR A 291 -4.70 21.76 -20.85
N ILE A 292 -3.48 21.58 -20.32
CA ILE A 292 -2.38 22.54 -20.43
C ILE A 292 -2.07 22.83 -21.91
N GLU A 293 -1.95 21.79 -22.75
CA GLU A 293 -1.72 21.94 -24.19
C GLU A 293 -2.88 22.67 -24.89
N THR A 294 -4.11 22.47 -24.42
CA THR A 294 -5.29 23.17 -24.96
C THR A 294 -5.29 24.65 -24.57
N LEU A 295 -4.89 25.00 -23.35
CA LEU A 295 -4.72 26.38 -22.92
C LEU A 295 -3.58 27.08 -23.67
N ASN A 296 -2.43 26.41 -23.86
CA ASN A 296 -1.33 26.95 -24.66
C ASN A 296 -1.74 27.25 -26.10
N ARG A 297 -2.57 26.38 -26.71
CA ARG A 297 -3.16 26.65 -28.03
C ARG A 297 -4.10 27.86 -28.00
N ALA A 298 -5.00 27.93 -27.01
CA ALA A 298 -5.90 29.08 -26.88
C ALA A 298 -5.16 30.41 -26.67
N ILE A 299 -3.97 30.39 -26.04
CA ILE A 299 -3.09 31.56 -25.93
C ILE A 299 -2.47 31.91 -27.29
N ALA A 300 -2.02 30.91 -28.05
CA ALA A 300 -1.46 31.12 -29.39
C ALA A 300 -2.49 31.64 -30.39
N ASP A 301 -3.77 31.32 -30.19
CA ASP A 301 -4.89 31.75 -31.05
C ASP A 301 -5.37 33.20 -30.75
N LEU A 302 -4.75 33.91 -29.81
CA LEU A 302 -5.09 35.31 -29.51
C LEU A 302 -4.62 36.23 -30.64
N ASP A 303 -5.57 36.85 -31.34
CA ASP A 303 -5.29 37.65 -32.52
C ASP A 303 -6.18 38.90 -32.61
N THR A 304 -5.57 40.06 -32.39
CA THR A 304 -6.25 41.36 -32.46
C THR A 304 -6.67 41.75 -33.89
N VAL A 305 -5.94 41.30 -34.92
CA VAL A 305 -6.26 41.61 -36.32
C VAL A 305 -7.50 40.85 -36.74
N VAL A 306 -7.57 39.56 -36.43
CA VAL A 306 -8.74 38.72 -36.71
C VAL A 306 -9.96 39.20 -35.92
N ASP A 307 -9.78 39.56 -34.64
CA ASP A 307 -10.86 40.09 -33.81
C ASP A 307 -11.42 41.41 -34.37
N LYS A 308 -10.53 42.33 -34.81
CA LYS A 308 -10.91 43.57 -35.48
C LYS A 308 -11.66 43.30 -36.78
N GLN A 309 -11.18 42.36 -37.60
CA GLN A 309 -11.81 42.01 -38.86
C GLN A 309 -13.23 41.49 -38.63
N LYS A 310 -13.42 40.51 -37.74
CA LYS A 310 -14.74 39.97 -37.40
C LYS A 310 -15.69 41.04 -36.85
N TYR A 311 -15.15 41.98 -36.07
CA TYR A 311 -15.93 43.11 -35.56
C TYR A 311 -16.43 44.03 -36.69
N LEU A 312 -15.55 44.40 -37.63
CA LEU A 312 -15.92 45.23 -38.79
C LEU A 312 -16.89 44.50 -39.73
N GLU A 313 -16.72 43.19 -39.92
CA GLU A 313 -17.65 42.35 -40.70
C GLU A 313 -19.03 42.30 -40.06
N TYR A 314 -19.11 42.18 -38.72
CA TYR A 314 -20.38 42.18 -38.01
C TYR A 314 -21.13 43.52 -38.12
N TYR A 315 -20.40 44.64 -38.02
CA TYR A 315 -20.96 45.99 -38.16
C TYR A 315 -20.78 46.58 -39.56
N LEU A 316 -20.71 45.74 -40.59
CA LEU A 316 -20.39 46.16 -41.96
C LEU A 316 -21.30 47.31 -42.42
N THR A 317 -22.60 47.24 -42.13
CA THR A 317 -23.59 48.27 -42.51
C THR A 317 -23.28 49.64 -41.91
N VAL A 318 -22.71 49.69 -40.70
CA VAL A 318 -22.35 50.92 -39.99
C VAL A 318 -21.00 51.45 -40.46
N PHE A 319 -20.02 50.56 -40.69
CA PHE A 319 -18.66 50.92 -41.11
C PHE A 319 -18.46 50.88 -42.64
N THR A 320 -19.54 50.82 -43.42
CA THR A 320 -19.44 50.91 -44.88
C THR A 320 -18.88 52.26 -45.30
N ILE A 321 -18.04 52.24 -46.35
CA ILE A 321 -17.51 53.47 -46.94
C ILE A 321 -18.70 54.27 -47.49
N PRO A 322 -18.94 55.52 -47.02
CA PRO A 322 -20.01 56.36 -47.54
C PRO A 322 -19.85 56.60 -49.04
N LYS A 323 -20.98 56.78 -49.74
CA LYS A 323 -20.93 57.14 -51.16
C LYS A 323 -20.14 58.43 -51.34
N LYS A 324 -19.25 58.46 -52.33
CA LYS A 324 -18.51 59.68 -52.69
C LYS A 324 -19.52 60.80 -52.97
N ILE A 325 -19.27 61.96 -52.37
CA ILE A 325 -20.02 63.18 -52.66
C ILE A 325 -19.81 63.49 -54.14
N LYS A 326 -20.91 63.67 -54.86
CA LYS A 326 -20.91 64.03 -56.28
C LYS A 326 -21.24 65.51 -56.42
N PHE A 327 -20.73 66.12 -57.49
CA PHE A 327 -21.16 67.45 -57.88
C PHE A 327 -22.65 67.43 -58.23
N GLU A 328 -23.44 68.31 -57.60
CA GLU A 328 -24.86 68.49 -57.91
C GLU A 328 -25.02 69.75 -58.77
N PRO A 329 -25.32 69.61 -60.08
CA PRO A 329 -25.45 70.75 -60.98
C PRO A 329 -26.66 71.60 -60.62
N HIS A 330 -26.48 72.92 -60.54
CA HIS A 330 -27.55 73.87 -60.24
C HIS A 330 -28.09 74.49 -61.53
N LYS A 331 -29.42 74.48 -61.71
CA LYS A 331 -30.11 75.12 -62.86
C LYS A 331 -29.57 74.74 -64.25
N GLY A 332 -29.20 73.47 -64.45
CA GLY A 332 -28.76 72.97 -65.75
C GLY A 332 -27.29 73.24 -66.08
N ASP A 333 -26.45 73.47 -65.07
CA ASP A 333 -24.99 73.53 -65.27
C ASP A 333 -24.44 72.20 -65.82
N GLU A 334 -23.89 72.25 -67.04
CA GLU A 334 -23.32 71.10 -67.74
C GLU A 334 -21.83 70.89 -67.41
N VAL A 335 -21.19 71.83 -66.70
CA VAL A 335 -19.76 71.78 -66.41
C VAL A 335 -19.52 71.12 -65.05
N SER A 336 -18.86 69.96 -65.05
CA SER A 336 -18.52 69.19 -63.84
C SER A 336 -17.02 69.03 -63.60
N THR A 337 -16.20 69.77 -64.34
CA THR A 337 -14.74 69.76 -64.27
C THR A 337 -14.21 71.13 -63.91
N VAL A 338 -13.02 71.16 -63.31
CA VAL A 338 -12.34 72.42 -62.99
C VAL A 338 -11.98 73.14 -64.29
N ASN A 339 -12.49 74.35 -64.47
CA ASN A 339 -12.18 75.21 -65.60
C ASN A 339 -11.30 76.38 -65.15
N ALA A 340 -10.05 76.45 -65.64
CA ALA A 340 -9.07 77.47 -65.26
C ALA A 340 -8.85 78.47 -66.40
N GLN A 341 -9.89 79.23 -66.72
CA GLN A 341 -9.82 80.32 -67.71
C GLN A 341 -8.81 81.39 -67.26
N VAL A 342 -8.20 82.10 -68.22
CA VAL A 342 -7.12 83.07 -67.97
C VAL A 342 -7.49 84.11 -66.91
N LEU A 343 -8.76 84.54 -66.87
CA LEU A 343 -9.26 85.54 -65.93
C LEU A 343 -9.27 85.10 -64.46
N ILE A 344 -9.31 83.79 -64.18
CA ILE A 344 -9.41 83.21 -62.82
C ILE A 344 -8.19 82.36 -62.44
N ARG A 345 -7.21 82.27 -63.34
CA ARG A 345 -6.03 81.41 -63.19
C ARG A 345 -5.18 81.78 -61.99
N ASP A 346 -4.91 83.07 -61.79
CA ASP A 346 -4.03 83.53 -60.70
C ASP A 346 -4.67 83.33 -59.32
N GLU A 347 -6.00 83.52 -59.20
CA GLU A 347 -6.76 83.21 -57.98
C GLU A 347 -6.77 81.71 -57.68
N MET A 348 -6.97 80.87 -58.71
CA MET A 348 -6.90 79.41 -58.59
C MET A 348 -5.49 78.94 -58.19
N GLN A 349 -4.45 79.54 -58.76
CA GLN A 349 -3.05 79.26 -58.42
C GLN A 349 -2.76 79.59 -56.96
N SER A 350 -3.22 80.76 -56.48
CA SER A 350 -3.09 81.17 -55.08
C SER A 350 -3.83 80.20 -54.14
N ARG A 351 -5.06 79.81 -54.48
CA ARG A 351 -5.83 78.83 -53.70
C ARG A 351 -5.17 77.45 -53.68
N PHE A 352 -4.58 77.02 -54.79
CA PHE A 352 -3.82 75.77 -54.86
C PHE A 352 -2.61 75.80 -53.91
N ILE A 353 -1.79 76.86 -53.94
CA ILE A 353 -0.65 77.03 -53.03
C ILE A 353 -1.11 77.05 -51.56
N GLN A 354 -2.23 77.73 -51.27
CA GLN A 354 -2.80 77.76 -49.93
C GLN A 354 -3.21 76.37 -49.43
N ILE A 355 -3.89 75.57 -50.27
CA ILE A 355 -4.29 74.19 -49.93
C ILE A 355 -3.05 73.30 -49.79
N GLN A 356 -2.05 73.48 -50.65
CA GLN A 356 -0.79 72.72 -50.61
C GLN A 356 0.00 72.99 -49.32
N ASN A 357 0.13 74.24 -48.91
CA ASN A 357 0.80 74.62 -47.65
C ASN A 357 0.04 74.07 -46.43
N ARG A 358 -1.30 74.12 -46.45
CA ARG A 358 -2.12 73.51 -45.40
C ARG A 358 -1.95 71.99 -45.35
N LEU A 359 -1.91 71.32 -46.50
CA LEU A 359 -1.65 69.88 -46.55
C LEU A 359 -0.25 69.54 -46.05
N ALA A 360 0.76 70.37 -46.33
CA ALA A 360 2.11 70.16 -45.83
C ALA A 360 2.17 70.28 -44.30
N ALA A 361 1.56 71.32 -43.73
CA ALA A 361 1.47 71.50 -42.28
C ALA A 361 0.71 70.37 -41.57
N LEU A 362 -0.41 69.92 -42.15
CA LEU A 362 -1.19 68.80 -41.60
C LEU A 362 -0.46 67.45 -41.70
N LYS A 363 0.37 67.25 -42.72
CA LYS A 363 1.21 66.06 -42.82
C LYS A 363 2.28 66.04 -41.73
N THR A 364 2.95 67.18 -41.50
CA THR A 364 3.94 67.27 -40.42
C THR A 364 3.32 67.09 -39.03
N GLU A 365 2.10 67.56 -38.81
CA GLU A 365 1.38 67.38 -37.54
C GLU A 365 0.87 65.93 -37.34
N ASN A 366 0.58 65.20 -38.41
CA ASN A 366 0.10 63.82 -38.34
C ASN A 366 1.24 62.77 -38.26
N ASP A 367 2.47 63.18 -38.59
CA ASP A 367 3.67 62.34 -38.48
C ASP A 367 4.37 62.48 -37.10
N GLU A 368 4.04 63.51 -36.32
CA GLU A 368 4.35 63.66 -34.89
C GLU A 368 3.34 62.89 -34.01
#